data_AF-S8AT61-F1
#
_entry.id   AF-S8AT61-F1
#
_cell.length_a   1.000
_cell.length_b   1.000
_cell.length_c   1.000
_cell.angle_alpha   90.00
_cell.angle_beta   90.00
_cell.angle_gamma   90.00
#
_symmetry.space_group_name_H-M   'P 1'
#
loop_
_entity.id
_entity.type
_entity.pdbx_description
1 polymer ?
#
loop_
_entity_poly.entity_id
_entity_poly.type
_entity_poly.pdbx_seq_one_letter_code
_entity_poly.pdbx_strand_id
1 'polypeptide(L)'
;MADPHSASTAEPAATHSSPIIREVKAKRPWPPDFSKMSDYDKYRLERKYKRRMRHAGGHPASWMKFTGILQILTVTALPAYMVLFMEWPMEHPFGPLRSWMWSKVDHLRGSKPTTTLSRGAASVENKNASAASGR
;
A
#
# COMPACT_ATOMS: atom_id res chain seq x y z
N MET A 1 25.00 -72.62 16.14
CA MET A 1 23.57 -72.53 16.51
C MET A 1 23.41 -71.26 17.35
N ALA A 2 22.76 -70.26 16.76
CA ALA A 2 22.20 -69.01 17.31
C ALA A 2 23.05 -68.03 18.17
N ASP A 3 23.21 -66.81 17.63
CA ASP A 3 23.39 -65.54 18.36
C ASP A 3 22.21 -65.26 19.33
N PRO A 4 22.33 -64.30 20.27
CA PRO A 4 21.74 -62.99 19.96
C PRO A 4 22.48 -61.76 20.51
N HIS A 5 22.48 -60.75 19.64
CA HIS A 5 22.66 -59.32 19.87
C HIS A 5 21.89 -58.73 21.07
N SER A 6 22.36 -57.55 21.52
CA SER A 6 21.63 -56.44 22.19
C SER A 6 22.12 -56.18 23.62
N ALA A 7 22.35 -54.95 24.09
CA ALA A 7 22.20 -53.60 23.56
C ALA A 7 23.21 -52.75 24.36
N SER A 8 24.15 -52.08 23.70
CA SER A 8 23.97 -50.68 23.29
C SER A 8 23.62 -49.78 24.46
N THR A 9 24.68 -49.29 25.11
CA THR A 9 24.71 -47.97 25.76
C THR A 9 24.16 -46.95 24.77
N ALA A 10 22.86 -46.66 24.86
CA ALA A 10 22.23 -45.60 24.11
C ALA A 10 22.50 -44.27 24.83
N GLU A 11 23.72 -43.77 24.67
CA GLU A 11 24.00 -42.34 24.75
C GLU A 11 23.28 -41.72 23.53
N PRO A 12 22.29 -40.84 23.70
CA PRO A 12 21.57 -40.28 22.58
C PRO A 12 22.54 -39.47 21.72
N ALA A 13 22.81 -40.03 20.55
CA ALA A 13 23.62 -39.47 19.50
C ALA A 13 23.35 -37.98 19.33
N ALA A 14 24.41 -37.19 19.49
CA ALA A 14 24.53 -35.84 19.00
C ALA A 14 24.04 -35.77 17.54
N THR A 15 22.79 -35.32 17.37
CA THR A 15 22.25 -34.89 16.07
C THR A 15 21.66 -33.50 16.25
N HIS A 16 22.51 -32.54 16.61
CA HIS A 16 22.32 -31.17 16.14
C HIS A 16 23.14 -31.04 14.86
N SER A 17 22.61 -31.62 13.79
CA SER A 17 23.04 -31.31 12.43
C SER A 17 22.69 -29.85 12.17
N SER A 18 23.57 -28.96 12.64
CA SER A 18 23.58 -27.56 12.24
C SER A 18 23.64 -27.54 10.71
N PRO A 19 22.72 -26.86 10.02
CA PRO A 19 22.79 -26.77 8.58
C PRO A 19 24.15 -26.17 8.24
N ILE A 20 24.88 -26.85 7.35
CA ILE A 20 26.17 -26.43 6.83
C ILE A 20 25.96 -25.11 6.08
N ILE A 21 25.89 -23.99 6.79
CA ILE A 21 26.10 -22.67 6.22
C ILE A 21 27.58 -22.62 5.93
N ARG A 22 27.97 -23.10 4.75
CA ARG A 22 29.30 -22.83 4.20
C ARG A 22 29.39 -21.32 4.12
N GLU A 23 30.27 -20.70 4.90
CA GLU A 23 30.58 -19.29 4.74
C GLU A 23 31.15 -19.08 3.34
N VAL A 24 30.28 -18.69 2.40
CA VAL A 24 30.69 -18.35 1.03
C VAL A 24 31.40 -17.02 1.13
N LYS A 25 32.70 -17.05 1.42
CA LYS A 25 33.54 -15.86 1.39
C LYS A 25 33.50 -15.30 -0.02
N ALA A 26 32.98 -14.09 -0.17
CA ALA A 26 32.92 -13.42 -1.45
C ALA A 26 34.34 -13.33 -2.03
N LYS A 27 34.52 -13.68 -3.32
CA LYS A 27 35.81 -13.59 -4.03
C LYS A 27 36.43 -12.19 -3.98
N ARG A 28 35.60 -11.16 -3.74
CA ARG A 28 36.03 -9.79 -3.49
C ARG A 28 35.38 -9.33 -2.18
N PRO A 29 36.16 -8.92 -1.16
CA PRO A 29 35.61 -8.34 0.06
C PRO A 29 34.86 -7.06 -0.32
N TRP A 30 33.62 -6.98 0.15
CA TRP A 30 32.81 -5.77 0.13
C TRP A 30 32.80 -5.26 1.58
N PRO A 31 32.89 -3.95 1.87
CA PRO A 31 32.88 -2.79 0.99
C PRO A 31 34.27 -2.44 0.43
N PRO A 32 34.35 -1.69 -0.68
CA PRO A 32 35.62 -1.15 -1.17
C PRO A 32 36.19 -0.18 -0.12
N ASP A 33 37.47 -0.35 0.26
CA ASP A 33 38.17 0.58 1.16
C ASP A 33 38.31 1.97 0.51
N PHE A 34 37.34 2.87 0.75
CA PHE A 34 37.33 4.22 0.15
C PHE A 34 38.50 5.09 0.61
N SER A 35 39.12 4.78 1.75
CA SER A 35 40.25 5.54 2.30
C SER A 35 41.56 5.38 1.52
N LYS A 36 41.69 4.31 0.72
CA LYS A 36 42.91 4.01 -0.07
C LYS A 36 42.78 4.41 -1.55
N MET A 37 41.63 4.95 -1.94
CA MET A 37 41.26 5.18 -3.35
C MET A 37 41.36 6.67 -3.70
N SER A 38 41.85 6.98 -4.91
CA SER A 38 41.92 8.36 -5.43
C SER A 38 40.51 8.98 -5.53
N ASP A 39 40.40 10.29 -5.38
CA ASP A 39 39.12 11.00 -5.46
C ASP A 39 38.43 10.85 -6.82
N TYR A 40 39.21 10.72 -7.90
CA TYR A 40 38.69 10.41 -9.24
C TYR A 40 37.92 9.09 -9.27
N ASP A 41 38.47 8.10 -8.59
CA ASP A 41 37.95 6.75 -8.54
C ASP A 41 36.71 6.66 -7.62
N LYS A 42 36.67 7.42 -6.52
CA LYS A 42 35.48 7.60 -5.68
C LYS A 42 34.32 8.21 -6.47
N TYR A 43 34.58 9.27 -7.24
CA TYR A 43 33.56 9.92 -8.06
C TYR A 43 32.97 8.98 -9.13
N ARG A 44 33.82 8.13 -9.73
CA ARG A 44 33.38 7.11 -10.69
C ARG A 44 32.48 6.05 -10.03
N LEU A 45 32.78 5.64 -8.81
CA LEU A 45 31.95 4.72 -8.02
C LEU A 45 30.63 5.37 -7.62
N GLU A 46 30.65 6.63 -7.16
CA GLU A 46 29.44 7.40 -6.82
C GLU A 46 28.50 7.52 -8.03
N ARG A 47 29.04 7.84 -9.21
CA ARG A 47 28.25 7.91 -10.46
C ARG A 47 27.69 6.56 -10.88
N LYS A 48 28.41 5.45 -10.66
CA LYS A 48 27.90 4.08 -10.91
C LYS A 48 26.81 3.71 -9.90
N TYR A 49 26.99 4.08 -8.64
CA TYR A 49 26.03 3.84 -7.56
C TYR A 49 24.72 4.60 -7.80
N LYS A 50 24.77 5.91 -8.07
CA LYS A 50 23.58 6.72 -8.41
C LYS A 50 22.80 6.16 -9.60
N ARG A 51 23.50 5.69 -10.64
CA ARG A 51 22.86 5.03 -11.80
C ARG A 51 22.20 3.72 -11.41
N ARG A 52 22.90 2.85 -10.69
CA ARG A 52 22.35 1.56 -10.23
C ARG A 52 21.19 1.75 -9.26
N MET A 53 21.21 2.77 -8.41
CA MET A 53 20.09 3.10 -7.52
C MET A 53 18.86 3.62 -8.26
N ARG A 54 19.03 4.32 -9.40
CA ARG A 54 17.90 4.67 -10.27
C ARG A 54 17.29 3.44 -10.95
N HIS A 55 18.11 2.44 -11.30
CA HIS A 55 17.62 1.18 -11.89
C HIS A 55 17.10 0.18 -10.84
N ALA A 56 17.70 0.11 -9.65
CA ALA A 56 17.25 -0.71 -8.53
C ALA A 56 16.02 -0.11 -7.84
N GLY A 57 15.89 1.22 -7.84
CA GLY A 57 14.64 1.92 -7.52
C GLY A 57 13.58 1.82 -8.62
N GLY A 58 13.88 1.16 -9.74
CA GLY A 58 13.06 1.15 -10.95
C GLY A 58 12.45 -0.20 -11.37
N HIS A 59 12.79 -1.34 -10.77
CA HIS A 59 12.27 -2.65 -11.21
C HIS A 59 11.91 -3.56 -10.01
N PRO A 60 10.85 -4.42 -10.01
CA PRO A 60 9.58 -4.46 -10.74
C PRO A 60 8.40 -4.30 -9.75
N ALA A 61 8.31 -3.15 -9.07
CA ALA A 61 7.28 -3.00 -8.04
C ALA A 61 5.86 -2.73 -8.60
N SER A 62 5.71 -2.45 -9.90
CA SER A 62 4.39 -2.15 -10.48
C SER A 62 3.47 -3.36 -10.54
N TRP A 63 3.98 -4.56 -10.82
CA TRP A 63 3.14 -5.77 -10.87
C TRP A 63 2.62 -6.16 -9.49
N MET A 64 3.49 -6.18 -8.48
CA MET A 64 3.08 -6.44 -7.09
C MET A 64 2.14 -5.35 -6.55
N LYS A 65 2.35 -4.09 -6.94
CA LYS A 65 1.41 -2.99 -6.62
C LYS A 65 0.05 -3.20 -7.31
N PHE A 66 0.05 -3.61 -8.57
CA PHE A 66 -1.17 -3.88 -9.33
C PHE A 66 -1.95 -5.06 -8.74
N THR A 67 -1.28 -6.18 -8.45
CA THR A 67 -1.93 -7.34 -7.82
C THR A 67 -2.38 -7.01 -6.41
N GLY A 68 -1.66 -6.16 -5.66
CA GLY A 68 -2.11 -5.68 -4.34
C GLY A 68 -3.38 -4.84 -4.42
N ILE A 69 -3.47 -3.91 -5.38
CA ILE A 69 -4.69 -3.12 -5.63
C ILE A 69 -5.83 -4.04 -6.08
N LEU A 70 -5.55 -4.96 -7.01
CA LEU A 70 -6.55 -5.90 -7.50
C LEU A 70 -7.05 -6.81 -6.37
N GLN A 71 -6.17 -7.26 -5.48
CA GLN A 71 -6.53 -8.07 -4.32
C GLN A 71 -7.42 -7.30 -3.35
N ILE A 72 -7.07 -6.04 -3.03
CA ILE A 72 -7.92 -5.20 -2.17
C ILE A 72 -9.26 -4.94 -2.85
N LEU A 73 -9.27 -4.67 -4.15
CA LEU A 73 -10.49 -4.47 -4.94
C LEU A 73 -11.36 -5.72 -4.89
N THR A 74 -10.81 -6.91 -5.12
CA THR A 74 -11.56 -8.18 -5.06
C THR A 74 -12.09 -8.43 -3.64
N VAL A 75 -11.24 -8.32 -2.62
CA VAL A 75 -11.63 -8.58 -1.21
C VAL A 75 -12.71 -7.60 -0.73
N THR A 76 -12.75 -6.37 -1.24
CA THR A 76 -13.77 -5.37 -0.87
C THR A 76 -15.01 -5.42 -1.78
N ALA A 77 -14.86 -5.71 -3.06
CA ALA A 77 -15.96 -5.74 -4.03
C ALA A 77 -16.91 -6.92 -3.81
N LEU A 78 -16.40 -8.12 -3.46
CA LEU A 78 -17.25 -9.28 -3.18
C LEU A 78 -18.21 -9.03 -2.00
N PRO A 79 -17.77 -8.66 -0.79
CA PRO A 79 -18.68 -8.41 0.32
C PRO A 79 -19.58 -7.20 0.05
N ALA A 80 -19.09 -6.15 -0.64
CA ALA A 80 -19.95 -5.05 -1.06
C ALA A 80 -21.09 -5.52 -1.99
N TYR A 81 -20.81 -6.44 -2.93
CA TYR A 81 -21.83 -7.05 -3.77
C TYR A 81 -22.81 -7.92 -2.96
N MET A 82 -22.32 -8.72 -2.00
CA MET A 82 -23.19 -9.52 -1.14
C MET A 82 -24.13 -8.67 -0.28
N VAL A 83 -23.65 -7.53 0.22
CA VAL A 83 -24.44 -6.62 1.05
C VAL A 83 -25.41 -5.75 0.23
N LEU A 84 -25.03 -5.36 -0.99
CA LEU A 84 -25.73 -4.34 -1.77
C LEU A 84 -26.48 -4.85 -3.00
N PHE A 85 -26.25 -6.08 -3.45
CA PHE A 85 -26.89 -6.59 -4.67
C PHE A 85 -27.44 -8.02 -4.53
N MET A 86 -27.01 -8.79 -3.54
CA MET A 86 -27.54 -10.13 -3.34
C MET A 86 -28.93 -10.06 -2.69
N GLU A 87 -29.96 -10.17 -3.53
CA GLU A 87 -31.36 -10.29 -3.11
C GLU A 87 -31.58 -11.71 -2.55
N TRP A 88 -31.60 -11.83 -1.21
CA TRP A 88 -31.99 -13.08 -0.56
C TRP A 88 -33.52 -13.19 -0.53
N PRO A 89 -34.09 -14.40 -0.67
CA PRO A 89 -35.55 -14.61 -0.65
C PRO A 89 -36.21 -14.38 0.73
N MET A 90 -35.45 -13.92 1.73
CA MET A 90 -35.91 -13.59 3.08
C MET A 90 -35.59 -12.11 3.37
N GLU A 91 -36.33 -11.47 4.28
CA GLU A 91 -36.14 -10.07 4.69
C GLU A 91 -34.65 -9.70 4.80
N HIS A 92 -34.26 -8.65 4.05
CA HIS A 92 -32.87 -8.25 3.86
C HIS A 92 -32.14 -8.01 5.19
N PRO A 93 -31.19 -8.87 5.59
CA PRO A 93 -30.46 -8.68 6.85
C PRO A 93 -29.61 -7.40 6.86
N PHE A 94 -29.33 -6.82 5.69
CA PHE A 94 -28.53 -5.60 5.52
C PHE A 94 -29.35 -4.37 5.07
N GLY A 95 -30.68 -4.42 5.15
CA GLY A 95 -31.55 -3.28 4.80
C GLY A 95 -31.17 -1.95 5.50
N PRO A 96 -30.95 -1.93 6.83
CA PRO A 96 -30.53 -0.73 7.55
C PRO A 96 -29.13 -0.23 7.16
N LEU A 97 -28.21 -1.13 6.79
CA LEU A 97 -26.86 -0.77 6.37
C LEU A 97 -26.88 -0.13 4.97
N ARG A 98 -27.73 -0.65 4.07
CA ARG A 98 -27.95 -0.11 2.73
C ARG A 98 -28.50 1.31 2.78
N SER A 99 -29.53 1.57 3.59
CA SER A 99 -30.14 2.91 3.71
C SER A 99 -29.19 3.94 4.32
N TRP A 100 -28.41 3.56 5.33
CA TRP A 100 -27.35 4.40 5.90
C TRP A 100 -26.27 4.74 4.86
N MET A 101 -25.84 3.76 4.06
CA MET A 101 -24.82 3.96 3.03
C MET A 101 -25.33 4.89 1.93
N TRP A 102 -26.53 4.67 1.39
CA TRP A 102 -27.12 5.56 0.38
C TRP A 102 -27.38 6.95 0.92
N SER A 103 -27.85 7.09 2.16
CA SER A 103 -27.97 8.40 2.82
C SER A 103 -26.63 9.14 2.84
N LYS A 104 -25.52 8.46 3.15
CA LYS A 104 -24.19 9.07 3.17
C LYS A 104 -23.66 9.41 1.77
N VAL A 105 -23.90 8.54 0.79
CA VAL A 105 -23.55 8.79 -0.62
C VAL A 105 -24.36 9.97 -1.18
N ASP A 106 -25.65 10.06 -0.87
CA ASP A 106 -26.51 11.16 -1.28
C ASP A 106 -26.14 12.47 -0.59
N HIS A 107 -25.65 12.44 0.66
CA HIS A 107 -25.09 13.62 1.31
C HIS A 107 -23.79 14.09 0.62
N LEU A 108 -22.96 13.17 0.14
CA LEU A 108 -21.75 13.50 -0.64
C LEU A 108 -22.07 13.96 -2.07
N ARG A 109 -23.08 13.35 -2.70
CA ARG A 109 -23.49 13.66 -4.09
C ARG A 109 -24.38 14.91 -4.14
N GLY A 110 -25.14 15.14 -3.09
CA GLY A 110 -26.04 16.26 -2.87
C GLY A 110 -25.39 17.44 -2.15
N SER A 111 -24.09 17.38 -1.79
CA SER A 111 -23.33 18.57 -1.41
C SER A 111 -23.13 19.43 -2.65
N LYS A 112 -24.20 20.12 -3.05
CA LYS A 112 -24.11 21.29 -3.91
C LYS A 112 -23.16 22.23 -3.16
N PRO A 113 -22.05 22.69 -3.76
CA PRO A 113 -21.31 23.79 -3.17
C PRO A 113 -22.31 24.93 -3.06
N THR A 114 -22.79 25.19 -1.84
CA THR A 114 -23.45 26.43 -1.49
C THR A 114 -22.36 27.49 -1.56
N THR A 115 -22.00 27.86 -2.79
CA THR A 115 -21.27 29.08 -3.04
C THR A 115 -22.24 30.16 -2.61
N THR A 116 -21.98 30.73 -1.45
CA THR A 116 -22.67 31.92 -0.96
C THR A 116 -22.23 33.09 -1.83
N LEU A 117 -22.58 33.07 -3.12
CA LEU A 117 -22.38 34.16 -4.07
C LEU A 117 -23.68 34.97 -4.25
N SER A 118 -24.57 34.94 -3.26
CA SER A 118 -25.77 35.80 -3.19
C SER A 118 -25.54 37.07 -2.34
N ARG A 119 -24.38 37.19 -1.67
CA ARG A 119 -24.05 38.40 -0.89
C ARG A 119 -23.73 39.63 -1.78
N GLY A 120 -23.43 39.44 -3.06
CA GLY A 120 -23.11 40.51 -4.00
C GLY A 120 -24.32 41.12 -4.74
N ALA A 121 -25.40 40.36 -4.96
CA ALA A 121 -26.54 40.84 -5.74
C ALA A 121 -27.41 41.85 -4.97
N ALA A 122 -27.59 41.64 -3.66
CA ALA A 122 -28.40 42.54 -2.81
C ALA A 122 -27.73 43.90 -2.52
N SER A 123 -26.40 44.02 -2.66
CA SER A 123 -25.70 45.30 -2.47
C SER A 123 -25.74 46.20 -3.71
N VAL A 124 -25.98 45.64 -4.91
CA VAL A 124 -26.13 46.45 -6.11
C VAL A 124 -27.48 47.14 -6.10
N GLU A 125 -28.56 46.43 -5.76
CA GLU A 125 -29.96 46.91 -5.78
C GLU A 125 -30.25 48.08 -4.81
N ASN A 126 -29.52 48.17 -3.70
CA ASN A 126 -29.66 49.32 -2.78
C ASN A 126 -28.95 50.60 -3.28
N LYS A 127 -27.92 50.48 -4.13
CA LYS A 127 -27.14 51.64 -4.62
C LYS A 127 -27.86 52.38 -5.75
N ASN A 128 -28.52 51.65 -6.64
CA ASN A 128 -29.36 52.19 -7.72
C ASN A 128 -30.71 52.70 -7.20
N ALA A 129 -31.28 52.14 -6.13
CA ALA A 129 -32.46 52.72 -5.46
C ALA A 129 -32.14 54.08 -4.79
N SER A 130 -30.96 54.22 -4.16
CA SER A 130 -30.54 55.48 -3.56
C SER A 130 -30.22 56.58 -4.58
N ALA A 131 -29.85 56.22 -5.81
CA ALA A 131 -29.59 57.18 -6.89
C ALA A 131 -30.87 57.72 -7.57
N ALA A 132 -32.00 57.01 -7.43
CA ALA A 132 -33.29 57.40 -8.01
C ALA A 132 -34.11 58.36 -7.12
N SER A 133 -33.79 58.44 -5.82
CA SER A 133 -34.54 59.27 -4.84
C SER A 133 -33.96 60.68 -4.66
N GLY A 134 -32.89 61.04 -5.37
CA GLY A 134 -32.17 62.32 -5.21
C GLY A 134 -32.26 63.20 -6.45
N ARG A 135 -33.48 63.54 -6.90
CA ARG A 135 -33.72 64.58 -7.90
C ARG A 135 -35.03 65.30 -7.64
#